data_AF-A0A561DRT3-F1
#
_entry.id   AF-A0A561DRT3-F1
#
_cell.length_a   1.000
_cell.length_b   1.000
_cell.length_c   1.000
_cell.angle_alpha   90.00
_cell.angle_beta   90.00
_cell.angle_gamma   90.00
#
_symmetry.space_group_name_H-M   'P 1'
#
loop_
_entity.id
_entity.type
_entity.pdbx_description
1 polymer ?
#
loop_
_entity_poly.entity_id
_entity_poly.type
_entity_poly.pdbx_seq_one_letter_code
_entity_poly.pdbx_strand_id
1 'polypeptide(L)' 'MSFNMNRINPNQTQVFFHDGRFETLTNEELNEFLLHMGLSEVNNEQNLSE' A
#
# COMPACT_ATOMS: atom_id res chain seq x y z
N MET A 1 11.61 3.05 -3.95
CA MET A 1 11.23 1.70 -3.48
C MET A 1 9.85 1.40 -4.03
N SER A 2 9.68 0.27 -4.70
CA SER A 2 8.35 -0.15 -5.17
C SER A 2 7.86 -1.26 -4.21
N PHE A 3 6.55 -1.29 -3.99
CA PHE A 3 5.86 -2.32 -3.23
C PHE A 3 4.50 -2.50 -3.89
N ASN A 4 3.88 -3.66 -3.70
CA ASN A 4 2.53 -3.93 -4.19
C ASN A 4 1.55 -3.90 -3.00
N MET A 5 0.33 -3.44 -3.22
CA MET A 5 -0.73 -3.43 -2.21
C MET A 5 -1.92 -4.25 -2.69
N ASN A 6 -2.41 -5.13 -1.82
CA ASN A 6 -3.62 -5.91 -2.06
C ASN A 6 -4.61 -5.69 -0.92
N ARG A 7 -5.78 -5.11 -1.22
CA ARG A 7 -6.83 -4.96 -0.20
C ARG A 7 -7.52 -6.30 0.03
N ILE A 8 -7.32 -6.87 1.21
CA ILE A 8 -7.87 -8.19 1.55
C ILE A 8 -9.25 -8.10 2.21
N ASN A 9 -9.56 -6.97 2.85
CA ASN A 9 -10.89 -6.66 3.37
C ASN A 9 -11.05 -5.13 3.57
N PRO A 10 -12.26 -4.63 3.95
CA PRO A 10 -12.50 -3.20 4.09
C PRO A 10 -11.56 -2.47 5.08
N ASN A 11 -10.96 -3.18 6.02
CA ASN A 11 -10.17 -2.60 7.10
C ASN A 11 -8.69 -2.97 7.04
N GLN A 12 -8.28 -3.83 6.10
CA GLN A 12 -6.92 -4.35 6.03
C GLN A 12 -6.40 -4.46 4.59
N THR A 13 -5.13 -4.13 4.44
CA THR A 13 -4.37 -4.18 3.18
C THR A 13 -3.07 -4.93 3.40
N GLN A 14 -2.72 -5.82 2.48
CA GLN A 14 -1.43 -6.48 2.46
C GLN A 14 -0.44 -5.68 1.61
N VAL A 15 0.71 -5.37 2.17
CA VAL A 15 1.83 -4.72 1.47
C VAL A 15 2.88 -5.80 1.17
N PHE A 16 3.22 -5.99 -0.10
CA PHE A 16 4.23 -6.93 -0.57
C PHE A 16 5.53 -6.21 -0.91
N PHE A 17 6.62 -6.69 -0.33
CA PHE A 17 7.96 -6.17 -0.53
C PHE A 17 8.74 -7.01 -1.55
N HIS A 18 9.77 -6.42 -2.17
CA HIS A 18 10.60 -7.10 -3.18
C HIS A 18 11.40 -8.30 -2.65
N ASP A 19 11.60 -8.39 -1.33
CA ASP A 19 12.28 -9.51 -0.68
C ASP A 19 11.33 -10.69 -0.42
N GLY A 20 10.08 -10.62 -0.89
CA GLY A 20 9.08 -11.66 -0.73
C GLY A 20 8.36 -11.64 0.61
N ARG A 21 8.65 -10.67 1.48
CA ARG A 21 7.86 -10.45 2.71
C ARG A 21 6.55 -9.76 2.37
N PHE A 22 5.56 -10.00 3.23
CA PHE A 22 4.34 -9.22 3.22
C PHE A 22 3.95 -8.84 4.65
N GLU A 23 3.31 -7.68 4.78
CA GLU A 23 2.73 -7.21 6.03
C GLU A 23 1.25 -6.94 5.83
N THR A 24 0.43 -7.28 6.82
CA THR A 24 -1.00 -6.97 6.80
C THR A 24 -1.23 -5.77 7.70
N LEU A 25 -1.60 -4.65 7.11
CA LEU A 25 -1.79 -3.38 7.80
C LEU A 25 -3.27 -3.03 7.85
N THR A 26 -3.72 -2.50 8.98
CA THR A 26 -4.99 -1.80 9.07
C THR A 26 -4.98 -0.52 8.23
N ASN A 27 -6.14 0.09 8.02
CA ASN A 27 -6.21 1.37 7.31
C ASN A 27 -5.36 2.47 7.99
N GLU A 28 -5.31 2.50 9.32
CA GLU A 28 -4.50 3.47 10.09
C GLU A 28 -3.00 3.19 9.89
N GLU A 29 -2.57 1.95 10.09
CA GLU A 29 -1.17 1.54 9.91
C GLU A 29 -0.69 1.72 8.46
N LEU A 30 -1.57 1.47 7.47
CA LEU A 30 -1.26 1.69 6.06
C LEU A 30 -1.04 3.18 5.77
N ASN A 31 -1.89 4.05 6.30
CA ASN A 31 -1.74 5.50 6.12
C ASN A 31 -0.42 6.00 6.73
N GLU A 32 -0.08 5.54 7.94
CA GLU A 32 1.20 5.84 8.56
C GLU A 32 2.37 5.32 7.73
N PHE A 33 2.30 4.07 7.25
CA PHE A 33 3.31 3.48 6.38
C PHE A 33 3.53 4.31 5.11
N LEU A 34 2.45 4.73 4.44
CA LEU A 34 2.52 5.56 3.23
C LEU A 34 3.12 6.94 3.53
N LEU A 35 2.75 7.57 4.65
CA LEU A 35 3.35 8.84 5.09
C LEU A 35 4.85 8.70 5.36
N HIS A 36 5.28 7.64 6.04
CA HIS A 36 6.70 7.36 6.30
C HIS A 36 7.50 7.15 5.01
N MET A 37 6.87 6.60 3.97
CA MET A 37 7.48 6.42 2.65
C MET A 37 7.49 7.71 1.80
N GLY A 38 6.96 8.82 2.32
CA GLY A 38 6.81 10.07 1.57
C GLY A 38 5.71 10.01 0.50
N LEU A 39 4.82 9.02 0.60
CA LEU A 39 3.71 8.76 -0.30
C LEU A 39 2.41 9.26 0.33
N SER A 40 2.35 10.56 0.64
CA SER A 40 1.19 11.17 1.31
C SER A 40 -0.06 11.27 0.42
N GLU A 41 0.04 11.00 -0.88
CA GLU A 41 -1.04 11.19 -1.86
C GLU A 41 -1.18 10.03 -2.86
N VAL A 42 -1.09 8.77 -2.43
CA VAL A 42 -1.50 7.64 -3.30
C VAL A 42 -3.00 7.46 -3.22
N ASN A 43 -3.74 8.49 -3.61
CA ASN A 43 -5.17 8.39 -3.83
C ASN A 43 -5.48 8.89 -5.24
N ASN A 44 -5.98 7.96 -6.06
CA ASN A 44 -6.47 8.11 -7.43
C ASN A 44 -5.41 8.35 -8.52
N GLU A 45 -5.08 7.28 -9.24
CA GLU A 45 -4.82 7.20 -10.70
C GLU A 45 -3.61 6.31 -11.05
N GLN A 46 -3.73 5.02 -10.77
CA GLN A 46 -3.12 4.00 -11.65
C GLN A 46 -4.21 3.41 -12.54
N ASN A 47 -4.88 4.29 -13.30
CA ASN A 47 -5.42 3.96 -14.61
C ASN A 47 -4.39 4.47 -15.64
N LEU A 48 -3.26 3.77 -15.75
CA LEU A 48 -2.44 3.80 -16.96
C LEU A 48 -2.92 2.63 -17.82
N SER A 49 -4.08 2.81 -18.43
CA SER A 49 -4.48 2.04 -19.59
C SER A 49 -4.07 2.83 -20.85
N GLU A 50 -3.19 2.17 -21.61
CA GLU A 50 -2.71 2.39 -22.99
C GLU A 50 -1.59 3.41 -23.22
#